data_AF-A0AAV0RS64-F1
#
_entry.id   AF-A0AAV0RS64-F1
#
_cell.length_a   1.000
_cell.length_b   1.000
_cell.length_c   1.000
_cell.angle_alpha   90.00
_cell.angle_beta   90.00
_cell.angle_gamma   90.00
#
_symmetry.space_group_name_H-M   'P 1'
#
loop_
_entity.id
_entity.type
_entity.pdbx_description
1 polymer ?
#
loop_
_entity_poly.entity_id
_entity_poly.type
_entity_poly.pdbx_seq_one_letter_code
_entity_poly.pdbx_strand_id
1 'polypeptide(L)'
;MVGFVAALAVELSKGQDVFTQISEGGTTWFVATSVVFTLASLIPLFKGITVESKSGGLMTSDAEMWNGRFAMLGLVALAFTEYVKGGPFV
;
A
#
# COMPACT_ATOMS: atom_id res chain seq x y z
N MET A 1 3.32 -3.34 1.34
CA MET A 1 3.00 -3.67 2.75
C MET A 1 2.01 -2.70 3.35
N VAL A 2 2.34 -1.41 3.49
CA VAL A 2 1.47 -0.41 4.16
C VAL A 2 0.06 -0.32 3.57
N GLY A 3 -0.07 -0.35 2.24
CA GLY A 3 -1.38 -0.31 1.58
C GLY A 3 -2.30 -1.48 1.92
N PHE A 4 -1.76 -2.70 2.05
CA PHE A 4 -2.53 -3.88 2.44
C PHE A 4 -3.03 -3.79 3.89
N VAL A 5 -2.17 -3.32 4.81
CA VAL A 5 -2.55 -3.14 6.22
C VAL A 5 -3.57 -2.01 6.38
N ALA A 6 -3.41 -0.91 5.63
CA ALA A 6 -4.35 0.20 5.64
C ALA A 6 -5.74 -0.22 5.14
N ALA A 7 -5.81 -1.03 4.07
CA ALA A 7 -7.07 -1.57 3.57
C ALA A 7 -7.80 -2.38 4.64
N LEU A 8 -7.12 -3.33 5.29
CA LEU A 8 -7.68 -4.12 6.39
C LEU A 8 -8.11 -3.26 7.58
N ALA A 9 -7.35 -2.22 7.93
CA ALA A 9 -7.69 -1.34 9.05
C ALA A 9 -8.95 -0.50 8.77
N VAL A 10 -9.12 -0.02 7.54
CA VAL A 10 -10.33 0.73 7.15
C VAL A 10 -11.53 -0.21 7.06
N GLU A 11 -11.33 -1.42 6.54
CA GLU A 11 -12.36 -2.45 6.50
C GLU A 11 -12.85 -2.83 7.90
N LEU A 12 -11.93 -3.06 8.86
CA LEU A 12 -12.26 -3.34 10.26
C LEU A 12 -12.97 -2.18 10.98
N SER A 13 -12.64 -0.93 10.63
CA SER A 13 -13.18 0.25 11.34
C SER A 13 -14.48 0.77 10.75
N LYS A 14 -14.67 0.64 9.43
CA LYS A 14 -15.82 1.20 8.71
C LYS A 14 -16.72 0.14 8.06
N GLY A 15 -16.27 -1.11 7.96
CA GLY A 15 -17.00 -2.18 7.27
C GLY A 15 -17.16 -1.90 5.76
N GLN A 16 -16.26 -1.13 5.17
CA GLN A 16 -16.30 -0.72 3.77
C GLN A 16 -15.23 -1.46 2.98
N ASP A 17 -15.61 -2.04 1.85
CA ASP A 17 -14.69 -2.71 0.92
C ASP A 17 -13.73 -1.69 0.26
N VAL A 18 -12.64 -2.19 -0.33
CA VAL A 18 -11.62 -1.33 -0.95
C VAL A 18 -12.20 -0.51 -2.10
N PHE A 19 -13.19 -1.05 -2.82
CA PHE A 19 -13.85 -0.37 -3.93
C PHE A 19 -14.69 0.83 -3.46
N THR A 20 -15.48 0.67 -2.39
CA THR A 20 -16.29 1.76 -1.82
C THR A 20 -15.40 2.85 -1.22
N GLN A 21 -14.27 2.48 -0.60
CA GLN A 21 -13.30 3.45 -0.08
C GLN A 21 -12.72 4.36 -1.17
N ILE A 22 -12.46 3.81 -2.37
CA ILE A 22 -11.98 4.58 -3.51
C ILE A 22 -13.06 5.52 -4.04
N SER A 23 -14.32 5.07 -4.10
CA SER A 23 -15.43 5.84 -4.66
C SER A 23 -16.00 6.92 -3.75
N GLU A 24 -16.05 6.72 -2.43
CA GLU A 24 -16.73 7.66 -1.50
C GLU A 24 -15.85 8.84 -1.04
N GLY A 25 -14.54 8.82 -1.29
CA GLY A 25 -13.68 9.94 -0.87
C GLY A 25 -12.18 9.69 -0.91
N GLY A 26 -11.73 8.48 -1.24
CA GLY A 26 -10.31 8.16 -1.35
C GLY A 26 -9.59 8.91 -2.47
N THR A 27 -10.29 9.29 -3.54
CA THR A 27 -9.68 9.85 -4.76
C THR A 27 -8.97 11.19 -4.52
N THR A 28 -9.58 12.13 -3.80
CA THR A 28 -8.95 13.44 -3.54
C THR A 28 -7.69 13.31 -2.70
N TRP A 29 -7.74 12.49 -1.64
CA TRP A 29 -6.58 12.21 -0.79
C TRP A 29 -5.50 11.42 -1.53
N PHE A 30 -5.89 10.47 -2.38
CA PHE A 30 -4.96 9.72 -3.23
C PHE A 30 -4.19 10.65 -4.17
N VAL A 31 -4.87 11.57 -4.86
CA VAL A 31 -4.23 12.53 -5.76
C VAL A 31 -3.28 13.45 -4.99
N ALA A 32 -3.74 14.02 -3.88
CA ALA A 32 -2.92 14.90 -3.05
C ALA A 32 -1.64 14.21 -2.57
N THR A 33 -1.78 12.99 -2.04
CA THR A 33 -0.64 12.23 -1.50
C THR A 33 0.31 11.76 -2.62
N SER A 34 -0.22 11.40 -3.79
CA SER A 34 0.58 11.02 -4.96
C SER A 34 1.45 12.17 -5.45
N VAL A 35 0.92 13.40 -5.50
CA VAL A 35 1.70 14.59 -5.86
C VAL A 35 2.81 14.82 -4.83
N VAL A 36 2.50 14.74 -3.54
CA VAL A 36 3.50 14.90 -2.46
C VAL A 36 4.62 13.86 -2.56
N PHE A 37 4.29 12.57 -2.75
CA PHE A 37 5.30 11.53 -2.92
C PHE A 37 6.12 11.69 -4.19
N THR A 38 5.49 12.11 -5.28
CA THR A 38 6.20 12.40 -6.55
C THR A 38 7.22 13.50 -6.34
N LEU A 39 6.84 14.60 -5.69
CA LEU A 39 7.76 15.69 -5.36
C LEU A 39 8.86 15.25 -4.39
N ALA A 40 8.53 14.43 -3.38
CA ALA A 40 9.51 13.90 -2.44
C ALA A 40 10.53 12.96 -3.12
N SER A 41 10.10 12.18 -4.12
CA SER A 41 10.97 11.24 -4.85
C SER A 41 12.04 11.92 -5.72
N LEU A 42 11.83 13.19 -6.09
CA LEU A 42 12.81 13.98 -6.82
C LEU A 42 14.07 14.28 -5.98
N ILE A 43 13.92 14.42 -4.66
CA ILE A 43 15.03 14.75 -3.74
C ILE A 43 16.16 13.70 -3.79
N PRO A 44 15.91 12.39 -3.59
CA PRO A 44 16.96 11.37 -3.70
C PRO A 44 17.47 11.19 -5.13
N LEU A 45 16.61 11.41 -6.14
CA LEU A 45 16.99 11.35 -7.55
C LEU A 45 18.07 12.40 -7.88
N PHE A 46 17.89 13.64 -7.42
CA PHE A 46 18.92 14.69 -7.57
C PHE A 46 20.17 14.44 -6.71
N LYS A 47 20.08 13.66 -5.63
CA LYS A 47 21.22 13.27 -4.78
C LYS A 47 21.97 12.03 -5.28
N GLY A 48 21.47 11.32 -6.30
CA GLY A 48 22.11 10.12 -6.84
C GLY A 48 22.21 8.95 -5.86
N ILE A 49 21.40 8.95 -4.79
CA ILE A 49 21.43 7.89 -3.77
C ILE A 49 20.49 6.77 -4.20
N THR A 50 21.03 5.57 -4.40
CA THR A 50 20.24 4.37 -4.66
C THR A 50 19.85 3.69 -3.34
N VAL A 51 18.56 3.37 -3.22
CA VAL A 51 17.94 2.73 -2.05
C VAL A 51 18.48 1.31 -1.77
N GLU A 52 19.19 0.72 -2.73
CA GLU A 52 19.72 -0.65 -2.68
C GLU A 52 20.89 -0.83 -1.69
N SER A 53 21.49 0.26 -1.21
CA SER A 53 22.78 0.22 -0.48
C SER A 53 22.67 0.01 1.04
N LYS A 54 21.47 -0.19 1.59
CA LYS A 54 21.24 -0.24 3.04
C LYS A 54 20.94 -1.67 3.54
N SER A 55 21.82 -2.62 3.23
CA SER A 55 21.69 -4.03 3.66
C SER A 55 22.34 -4.34 5.02
N GLY A 56 22.67 -3.33 5.84
CA GLY A 56 23.56 -3.47 7.00
C GLY A 56 22.89 -3.27 8.37
N GLY A 57 21.77 -3.93 8.67
CA GLY A 57 21.11 -3.82 9.98
C GLY A 57 20.19 -4.99 10.34
N LEU A 58 19.62 -4.97 11.56
CA LEU A 58 18.72 -6.00 12.12
C LEU A 58 17.46 -6.28 11.26
N MET A 59 17.10 -5.37 10.34
CA MET A 59 16.13 -5.60 9.28
C MET A 59 16.87 -6.03 8.00
N THR A 60 16.88 -7.33 7.74
CA THR A 60 17.41 -7.91 6.50
C THR A 60 16.51 -7.53 5.32
N SER A 61 17.13 -7.02 4.24
CA SER A 61 16.44 -6.63 3.00
C SER A 61 15.67 -7.79 2.35
N ASP A 62 16.16 -9.03 2.47
CA ASP A 62 15.45 -10.21 1.94
C ASP A 62 14.08 -10.41 2.62
N ALA A 63 13.98 -10.16 3.92
CA ALA A 63 12.72 -10.28 4.65
C ALA A 63 11.71 -9.20 4.20
N GLU A 64 12.18 -7.97 3.97
CA GLU A 64 11.35 -6.89 3.44
C GLU A 64 10.87 -7.19 2.01
N MET A 65 11.73 -7.75 1.16
CA MET A 65 11.36 -8.13 -0.20
C MET A 65 10.31 -9.25 -0.22
N TRP A 66 10.46 -10.26 0.64
CA TRP A 66 9.48 -11.35 0.77
C TRP A 66 8.14 -10.84 1.33
N ASN A 67 8.15 -10.07 2.40
CA ASN A 67 6.94 -9.48 2.98
C ASN A 67 6.25 -8.52 1.99
N GLY A 68 7.03 -7.81 1.18
CA GLY A 68 6.53 -6.97 0.10
C GLY A 68 5.71 -7.75 -0.92
N ARG A 69 6.23 -8.89 -1.39
CA ARG A 69 5.56 -9.78 -2.34
C ARG A 69 4.28 -10.38 -1.77
N PHE A 70 4.34 -10.89 -0.54
CA PHE A 70 3.15 -11.42 0.14
C PHE A 70 2.07 -10.35 0.32
N ALA A 71 2.44 -9.12 0.66
CA ALA A 71 1.48 -8.03 0.76
C ALA A 71 0.85 -7.66 -0.58
N MET A 72 1.60 -7.74 -1.70
CA MET A 72 1.03 -7.52 -3.03
C MET A 72 0.02 -8.61 -3.40
N LEU A 73 0.34 -9.88 -3.16
CA LEU A 73 -0.58 -11.00 -3.39
C LEU A 73 -1.81 -10.94 -2.48
N GLY A 74 -1.62 -10.58 -1.21
CA GLY A 74 -2.71 -10.44 -0.23
C GLY A 74 -3.71 -9.35 -0.62
N LEU A 75 -3.24 -8.20 -1.13
CA LEU A 75 -4.14 -7.13 -1.59
C LEU A 75 -4.96 -7.58 -2.81
N VAL A 76 -4.32 -8.26 -3.77
CA VAL A 76 -5.03 -8.82 -4.93
C VAL A 76 -6.08 -9.85 -4.50
N ALA A 77 -5.73 -10.72 -3.54
CA ALA A 77 -6.67 -11.70 -3.00
C ALA A 77 -7.86 -11.03 -2.31
N LEU A 78 -7.62 -10.01 -1.47
CA LEU A 78 -8.69 -9.23 -0.82
C LEU A 78 -9.64 -8.62 -1.85
N ALA A 79 -9.10 -7.89 -2.83
CA ALA A 79 -9.90 -7.27 -3.88
C ALA A 79 -10.72 -8.31 -4.67
N PHE A 80 -10.15 -9.48 -4.94
CA PHE A 80 -10.85 -10.57 -5.61
C PHE A 80 -12.00 -11.13 -4.75
N THR A 81 -11.76 -11.35 -3.45
CA THR A 81 -12.79 -11.86 -2.55
C THR A 81 -13.91 -10.86 -2.30
N GLU A 82 -13.60 -9.57 -2.18
CA GLU A 82 -14.60 -8.50 -2.06
C GLU A 82 -15.46 -8.41 -3.31
N TYR A 83 -14.84 -8.52 -4.50
CA TYR A 83 -15.55 -8.53 -5.77
C TYR A 83 -16.52 -9.72 -5.90
N VAL A 84 -16.11 -10.92 -5.48
CA VAL A 84 -16.96 -12.13 -5.56
C VAL A 84 -18.05 -12.12 -4.49
N LYS A 85 -17.76 -11.64 -3.27
CA LYS A 85 -18.70 -11.61 -2.13
C LYS A 85 -19.67 -10.43 -2.20
N GLY A 86 -19.33 -9.36 -2.92
CA GLY A 86 -20.15 -8.15 -3.05
C GLY A 86 -20.22 -7.31 -1.78
N GLY A 87 -19.22 -7.44 -0.91
CA GLY A 87 -19.15 -6.76 0.39
C GLY A 87 -17.82 -7.04 1.10
N PRO A 88 -17.59 -6.42 2.27
CA PRO A 88 -16.32 -6.54 2.99
C PRO A 88 -16.00 -8.02 3.32
N PHE A 89 -14.71 -8.33 3.22
CA PHE A 89 -14.12 -9.60 3.62
C PHE A 89 -14.29 -9.84 5.13
N VAL A 90 -14.05 -8.83 5.99
CA VAL A 90 -14.21 -8.86 7.47
C VAL A 90 -15.52 -8.23 7.93
#